data_AF-A0A672LLK2-F1
#
_entry.id   AF-A0A672LLK2-F1
#
_cell.length_a   1.000
_cell.length_b   1.000
_cell.length_c   1.000
_cell.angle_alpha   90.00
_cell.angle_beta   90.00
_cell.angle_gamma   90.00
#
_symmetry.space_group_name_H-M   'P 1'
#
loop_
_entity.id
_entity.type
_entity.pdbx_description
1 polymer ?
#
loop_
_entity_poly.entity_id
_entity_poly.type
_entity_poly.pdbx_seq_one_letter_code
_entity_poly.pdbx_strand_id
1 'polypeptide(L)'
;MARQRLLQRYEHQPFVSCLAGLYGCQWRRYQITHPDIYLECGSFALIVLTFCLSLVFLYFWSEAQNDYNDFDWFNFGNLGFWFPWSIVLLILAVFLFTYVAVLLVCALRIFIYIFFYKTQNPTVKKSLL
;
A
#
# COMPACT_ATOMS: atom_id res chain seq x y z
N MET A 1 1.56 -36.59 -0.45
CA MET A 1 2.74 -35.74 -0.75
C MET A 1 2.55 -34.77 -1.94
N ALA A 2 1.69 -35.03 -2.92
CA ALA A 2 1.45 -34.10 -4.04
C ALA A 2 0.71 -32.80 -3.65
N ARG A 3 -0.11 -32.83 -2.58
CA ARG A 3 -0.86 -31.67 -2.07
C ARG A 3 0.04 -30.56 -1.50
N GLN A 4 1.21 -30.92 -0.98
CA GLN A 4 2.19 -29.94 -0.48
C GLN A 4 2.86 -29.15 -1.61
N ARG A 5 3.05 -29.77 -2.80
CA ARG A 5 3.68 -29.09 -3.94
C ARG A 5 2.75 -28.07 -4.64
N LEU A 6 1.43 -28.26 -4.56
CA LEU A 6 0.47 -27.26 -5.05
C LEU A 6 0.37 -26.03 -4.14
N LEU A 7 0.56 -26.20 -2.82
CA LEU A 7 0.77 -25.06 -1.91
C LEU A 7 2.06 -24.32 -2.25
N GLN A 8 3.11 -25.05 -2.63
CA GLN A 8 4.42 -24.47 -2.95
C GLN A 8 4.41 -23.59 -4.23
N ARG A 9 3.43 -23.76 -5.12
CA ARG A 9 3.27 -22.90 -6.32
C ARG A 9 2.41 -21.67 -6.04
N TYR A 10 1.87 -21.56 -4.83
CA TYR A 10 1.23 -20.37 -4.26
C TYR A 10 2.23 -19.52 -3.44
N GLU A 11 3.49 -19.95 -3.32
CA GLU A 11 4.53 -19.33 -2.49
C GLU A 11 5.04 -17.99 -3.01
N HIS A 12 4.83 -17.67 -4.29
CA HIS A 12 5.59 -16.56 -4.90
C HIS A 12 4.80 -15.25 -5.06
N GLN A 13 3.48 -15.26 -4.87
CA GLN A 13 2.66 -14.08 -5.11
C GLN A 13 1.43 -14.09 -4.20
N PRO A 14 1.59 -13.63 -2.94
CA PRO A 14 0.83 -12.43 -2.67
C PRO A 14 1.44 -11.56 -1.56
N PHE A 15 1.69 -10.30 -1.90
CA PHE A 15 1.78 -9.15 -0.98
C PHE A 15 0.67 -9.13 0.11
N VAL A 16 -0.38 -9.96 -0.05
CA VAL A 16 -1.48 -10.23 0.88
C VAL A 16 -1.09 -11.01 2.14
N SER A 17 0.04 -11.74 2.20
CA SER A 17 0.56 -12.19 3.51
C SER A 17 1.01 -11.00 4.38
N CYS A 18 1.40 -9.88 3.78
CA CYS A 18 1.97 -8.74 4.50
C CYS A 18 0.91 -7.88 5.21
N LEU A 19 -0.31 -7.81 4.68
CA LEU A 19 -1.43 -7.08 5.31
C LEU A 19 -2.30 -7.97 6.22
N ALA A 20 -2.39 -9.29 5.95
CA ALA A 20 -3.11 -10.22 6.82
C ALA A 20 -2.47 -10.39 8.22
N GLY A 21 -1.19 -9.99 8.39
CA GLY A 21 -0.47 -10.01 9.66
C GLY A 21 -0.46 -8.69 10.44
N LEU A 22 -0.82 -7.56 9.83
CA LEU A 22 -0.63 -6.22 10.43
C LEU A 22 -1.74 -5.78 11.40
N TYR A 23 -2.92 -6.41 11.42
CA TYR A 23 -4.05 -5.95 12.26
C TYR A 23 -4.80 -6.97 13.15
N GLY A 24 -4.52 -8.28 13.17
CA GLY A 24 -5.10 -9.11 14.26
C GLY A 24 -5.30 -10.61 14.03
N CYS A 25 -4.55 -11.38 14.81
CA CYS A 25 -4.82 -12.63 15.56
C CYS A 25 -6.14 -13.44 15.48
N GLN A 26 -6.94 -13.46 14.40
CA GLN A 26 -8.08 -14.41 14.31
C GLN A 26 -8.21 -15.11 12.96
N TRP A 27 -7.18 -15.86 12.56
CA TRP A 27 -7.26 -16.78 11.43
C TRP A 27 -7.78 -18.17 11.84
N ARG A 28 -8.94 -18.23 12.51
CA ARG A 28 -9.57 -19.53 12.77
C ARG A 28 -11.10 -19.43 12.75
N ARG A 29 -11.67 -20.00 11.67
CA ARG A 29 -13.06 -20.46 11.52
C ARG A 29 -14.16 -19.40 11.33
N TYR A 30 -14.16 -18.66 10.22
CA TYR A 30 -15.44 -18.27 9.60
C TYR A 30 -15.27 -18.11 8.08
N GLN A 31 -15.06 -19.25 7.42
CA GLN A 31 -15.66 -19.41 6.10
C GLN A 31 -17.17 -19.40 6.33
N ILE A 32 -17.88 -18.35 5.91
CA ILE A 32 -19.27 -18.37 5.42
C ILE A 32 -19.70 -16.92 5.13
N THR A 33 -19.92 -16.64 3.84
CA THR A 33 -20.57 -15.44 3.24
C THR A 33 -19.68 -14.22 2.90
N HIS A 34 -19.08 -14.26 1.71
CA HIS A 34 -18.62 -13.14 0.87
C HIS A 34 -18.08 -11.83 1.51
N PRO A 35 -16.85 -11.80 2.08
CA PRO A 35 -16.18 -10.55 2.47
C PRO A 35 -14.85 -10.23 1.75
N ASP A 36 -14.34 -11.06 0.83
CA ASP A 36 -13.01 -10.82 0.23
C ASP A 36 -12.97 -9.62 -0.73
N ILE A 37 -14.00 -9.43 -1.56
CA ILE A 37 -13.97 -8.39 -2.62
C ILE A 37 -13.98 -6.97 -2.05
N TYR A 38 -14.70 -6.73 -0.95
CA TYR A 38 -14.80 -5.39 -0.34
C TYR A 38 -13.51 -5.00 0.38
N LEU A 39 -12.81 -5.96 0.99
CA LEU A 39 -11.53 -5.73 1.67
C LEU A 39 -10.37 -5.50 0.70
N GLU A 40 -10.35 -6.24 -0.41
CA GLU A 40 -9.39 -6.03 -1.50
C GLU A 40 -9.60 -4.67 -2.17
N CYS A 41 -10.85 -4.28 -2.42
CA CYS A 41 -11.20 -2.98 -2.98
C CYS A 41 -10.87 -1.82 -2.02
N GLY A 42 -11.13 -2.00 -0.71
CA GLY A 42 -10.78 -1.03 0.32
C GLY A 42 -9.27 -0.78 0.42
N SER A 43 -8.47 -1.84 0.37
CA SER A 43 -7.01 -1.74 0.41
C SER A 43 -6.44 -1.01 -0.81
N PHE A 44 -6.97 -1.29 -2.01
CA PHE A 44 -6.61 -0.56 -3.23
C PHE A 44 -6.98 0.92 -3.14
N ALA A 45 -8.19 1.24 -2.69
CA ALA A 45 -8.62 2.63 -2.49
C ALA A 45 -7.75 3.38 -1.47
N LEU A 46 -7.31 2.72 -0.39
CA LEU A 46 -6.38 3.31 0.58
C LEU A 46 -5.00 3.59 -0.03
N ILE A 47 -4.47 2.71 -0.88
CA ILE A 47 -3.19 2.94 -1.59
C ILE A 47 -3.31 4.14 -2.54
N VAL A 48 -4.43 4.26 -3.26
CA VAL A 48 -4.70 5.41 -4.14
C VAL A 48 -4.85 6.70 -3.33
N LEU A 49 -5.57 6.67 -2.20
CA LEU A 49 -5.74 7.84 -1.33
C LEU A 49 -4.41 8.30 -0.75
N THR A 50 -3.59 7.37 -0.24
CA THR A 50 -2.25 7.68 0.30
C THR A 50 -1.33 8.23 -0.77
N PHE A 51 -1.39 7.72 -2.00
CA PHE A 51 -0.66 8.27 -3.14
C PHE A 51 -1.07 9.74 -3.41
N CYS A 52 -2.37 10.02 -3.50
CA CYS A 52 -2.87 11.38 -3.70
C CYS A 52 -2.45 12.33 -2.56
N LEU A 53 -2.57 11.89 -1.30
CA LEU A 53 -2.15 12.68 -0.15
C LEU A 53 -0.64 12.98 -0.19
N SER A 54 0.18 12.00 -0.57
CA SER A 54 1.64 12.19 -0.70
C SER A 54 2.01 13.16 -1.83
N LEU A 55 1.26 13.18 -2.94
CA LEU A 55 1.43 14.17 -4.01
C LEU A 55 1.11 15.58 -3.54
N VAL A 56 -0.04 15.75 -2.87
CA VAL A 56 -0.45 17.06 -2.34
C VAL A 56 0.58 17.56 -1.33
N PHE A 57 1.06 16.67 -0.45
CA PHE A 57 2.11 17.02 0.51
C PHE A 57 3.41 17.44 -0.19
N LEU A 58 3.90 16.66 -1.15
CA LEU A 58 5.12 16.99 -1.89
C LEU A 58 5.00 18.31 -2.65
N TYR A 59 3.87 18.55 -3.30
CA TYR A 59 3.59 19.79 -4.01
C TYR A 59 3.59 21.00 -3.05
N PHE A 60 2.85 20.89 -1.94
CA PHE A 60 2.81 21.97 -0.96
C PHE A 60 4.19 22.21 -0.34
N TRP A 61 4.94 21.14 -0.05
CA TRP A 61 6.27 21.25 0.52
C TRP A 61 7.29 21.83 -0.46
N SER A 62 7.16 21.57 -1.76
CA SER A 62 8.01 22.21 -2.77
C SER A 62 7.72 23.69 -2.93
N GLU A 63 6.46 24.11 -2.81
CA GLU A 63 6.10 25.54 -2.82
C GLU A 63 6.57 26.24 -1.54
N ALA A 64 6.57 25.55 -0.40
CA ALA A 64 7.04 26.07 0.88
C ALA A 64 8.58 26.20 0.98
N GLN A 65 9.34 25.95 -0.10
CA GLN A 65 10.80 26.09 -0.13
C GLN A 65 11.30 27.46 0.34
N ASN A 66 10.53 28.51 0.07
CA ASN A 66 10.86 29.87 0.49
C ASN A 66 10.95 30.00 2.03
N ASP A 67 10.17 29.21 2.76
CA ASP A 67 10.02 29.32 4.22
C ASP A 67 10.78 28.22 4.98
N TYR A 68 11.62 27.44 4.29
CA TYR A 68 12.39 26.35 4.92
C TYR A 68 13.31 26.84 6.03
N ASN A 69 13.92 28.02 5.87
CA ASN A 69 14.83 28.58 6.87
C ASN A 69 14.13 28.88 8.21
N ASP A 70 12.89 29.39 8.16
CA ASP A 70 12.11 29.66 9.36
C ASP A 70 11.69 28.36 10.06
N PHE A 71 11.35 27.33 9.29
CA PHE A 71 11.04 26.01 9.80
C PHE A 71 12.25 25.33 10.48
N ASP A 72 13.44 25.43 9.87
CA ASP A 72 14.67 24.87 10.42
C ASP A 72 15.08 25.60 11.70
N TRP A 73 14.92 26.93 11.73
CA TRP A 73 15.17 27.74 12.91
C TRP A 73 14.23 27.40 14.07
N PHE A 74 12.93 27.18 13.79
CA PHE A 74 11.97 26.75 14.80
C PHE A 74 12.37 25.40 15.44
N ASN A 75 12.76 24.43 14.63
CA ASN A 75 13.22 23.12 15.12
C ASN A 75 14.54 23.23 15.89
N PHE A 76 15.45 24.10 15.45
CA PHE A 76 16.68 24.42 16.18
C PHE A 76 16.38 24.91 17.61
N GLY A 77 15.44 25.85 17.75
CA GLY A 77 15.04 26.38 19.06
C GLY A 77 14.46 25.32 20.01
N ASN A 78 13.82 24.27 19.47
CA ASN A 78 13.21 23.21 20.27
C ASN A 78 14.17 22.05 20.59
N LEU A 79 15.09 21.72 19.69
CA LEU A 79 16.00 20.57 19.79
C LEU A 79 17.41 20.94 20.27
N GLY A 80 17.80 22.22 20.14
CA GLY A 80 19.11 22.74 20.56
C GLY A 80 20.28 22.41 19.63
N PHE A 81 20.04 21.75 18.49
CA PHE A 81 21.07 21.45 17.49
C PHE A 81 20.65 21.86 16.08
N TRP A 82 21.60 22.43 15.33
CA TRP A 82 21.32 22.99 14.02
C TRP A 82 21.36 21.90 12.95
N PHE A 83 20.24 21.67 12.28
CA PHE A 83 20.10 20.65 11.25
C PHE A 83 18.98 21.03 10.27
N PRO A 84 19.15 20.83 8.94
CA PRO A 84 18.17 21.20 7.93
C PRO A 84 17.01 20.19 7.88
N TRP A 85 16.11 20.29 8.86
CA TRP A 85 14.95 19.41 9.03
C TRP A 85 13.97 19.47 7.86
N SER A 86 13.82 20.65 7.26
CA SER A 86 12.97 20.90 6.10
C SER A 86 13.33 20.00 4.91
N ILE A 87 14.63 19.87 4.61
CA ILE A 87 15.16 19.03 3.55
C ILE A 87 14.99 17.55 3.89
N VAL A 88 15.18 17.17 5.16
CA VAL A 88 14.97 15.77 5.58
C VAL A 88 13.52 15.34 5.43
N LEU A 89 12.56 16.23 5.77
CA LEU A 89 11.13 15.97 5.52
C LEU A 89 10.82 15.84 4.03
N LEU A 90 11.41 16.69 3.18
CA LEU A 90 11.24 16.58 1.73
C LEU A 90 11.76 15.23 1.23
N ILE A 91 12.97 14.83 1.63
CA ILE A 91 13.59 13.56 1.23
C ILE A 91 12.72 12.39 1.70
N LEU A 92 12.27 12.39 2.96
CA LEU A 92 11.40 11.36 3.51
C LEU A 92 10.08 11.26 2.73
N ALA A 93 9.47 12.40 2.39
CA ALA A 93 8.25 12.43 1.60
C ALA A 93 8.45 11.88 0.18
N VAL A 94 9.59 12.15 -0.47
CA VAL A 94 9.93 11.59 -1.78
C VAL A 94 10.09 10.07 -1.70
N PHE A 95 10.76 9.55 -0.67
CA PHE A 95 10.89 8.10 -0.46
C PHE A 95 9.53 7.44 -0.23
N LEU A 96 8.67 8.04 0.62
CA LEU A 96 7.33 7.55 0.87
C LEU A 96 6.48 7.56 -0.40
N PHE A 97 6.51 8.64 -1.17
CA PHE A 97 5.81 8.75 -2.45
C PHE A 97 6.27 7.66 -3.42
N THR A 98 7.58 7.47 -3.55
CA THR A 98 8.16 6.44 -4.44
C THR A 98 7.71 5.04 -4.00
N TYR A 99 7.74 4.76 -2.69
CA TYR A 99 7.27 3.50 -2.14
C TYR A 99 5.79 3.24 -2.45
N VAL A 100 4.92 4.23 -2.20
CA VAL A 100 3.49 4.11 -2.49
C VAL A 100 3.22 3.97 -3.98
N ALA A 101 3.97 4.67 -4.85
CA ALA A 101 3.86 4.53 -6.30
C ALA A 101 4.17 3.10 -6.77
N VAL A 102 5.24 2.49 -6.23
CA VAL A 102 5.58 1.09 -6.51
C VAL A 102 4.46 0.16 -6.06
N LEU A 103 3.94 0.35 -4.84
CA LEU A 103 2.81 -0.44 -4.33
C LEU A 103 1.57 -0.32 -5.21
N LEU A 104 1.25 0.89 -5.68
CA LEU A 104 0.11 1.15 -6.56
C LEU A 104 0.26 0.43 -7.90
N VAL A 105 1.45 0.47 -8.51
CA VAL A 105 1.73 -0.27 -9.76
C VAL A 105 1.59 -1.77 -9.56
N CYS A 106 2.15 -2.33 -8.48
CA CYS A 106 2.01 -3.74 -8.15
C CYS A 106 0.53 -4.13 -7.95
N ALA A 107 -0.22 -3.34 -7.19
CA ALA A 107 -1.63 -3.57 -6.93
C ALA A 107 -2.47 -3.53 -8.22
N LEU A 108 -2.24 -2.54 -9.10
CA LEU A 108 -2.89 -2.44 -10.41
C LEU A 108 -2.65 -3.66 -11.29
N ARG A 109 -1.39 -4.14 -11.34
CA ARG A 109 -1.02 -5.32 -12.13
C ARG A 109 -1.77 -6.56 -11.66
N ILE A 110 -1.83 -6.77 -10.34
CA ILE A 110 -2.54 -7.89 -9.73
C ILE A 110 -4.03 -7.78 -10.00
N PHE A 111 -4.62 -6.60 -9.80
CA PHE A 111 -6.03 -6.36 -10.01
C PHE A 111 -6.46 -6.65 -11.46
N ILE A 112 -5.70 -6.16 -12.45
CA ILE A 112 -5.95 -6.40 -13.88
C ILE A 112 -5.82 -7.89 -14.21
N TYR A 113 -4.80 -8.57 -13.68
CA TYR A 113 -4.59 -10.01 -13.90
C TYR A 113 -5.77 -10.84 -13.37
N ILE A 114 -6.24 -10.57 -12.15
CA ILE A 114 -7.39 -11.26 -11.55
C ILE A 114 -8.66 -10.98 -12.36
N PHE A 115 -8.89 -9.73 -12.76
CA PHE A 115 -10.04 -9.35 -13.58
C PHE A 115 -10.06 -10.13 -14.90
N PHE A 116 -8.94 -10.13 -15.64
CA PHE A 116 -8.83 -10.84 -16.91
C PHE A 116 -9.01 -12.35 -16.78
N TYR A 117 -8.40 -12.97 -15.75
CA TYR A 117 -8.58 -14.40 -15.47
C TYR A 117 -10.04 -14.76 -15.19
N LYS A 118 -10.73 -13.90 -14.42
CA LYS A 118 -12.16 -14.04 -14.10
C LYS A 118 -13.05 -13.85 -15.33
N THR A 119 -12.66 -12.99 -16.28
CA THR A 119 -13.35 -12.80 -17.56
C THR A 119 -13.18 -14.02 -18.49
N GLN A 120 -12.02 -14.67 -18.50
CA GLN A 120 -11.72 -15.77 -19.43
C GLN A 120 -12.26 -17.15 -18.98
N ASN A 121 -12.48 -17.39 -17.68
CA ASN A 121 -13.01 -18.65 -17.14
C ASN A 121 -14.33 -18.45 -16.36
N PRO A 122 -15.46 -18.22 -17.04
CA PRO A 122 -16.77 -18.05 -16.38
C PRO A 122 -17.32 -19.34 -15.75
N THR A 123 -16.74 -20.51 -16.07
CA THR A 123 -17.17 -21.85 -15.61
C THR A 123 -16.90 -22.13 -14.14
N VAL A 124 -15.94 -21.45 -13.49
CA VAL A 124 -15.66 -21.57 -12.04
C VAL A 124 -16.79 -20.94 -11.19
N LYS A 125 -17.58 -20.03 -11.77
CA LYS A 125 -18.71 -19.38 -11.09
C LYS A 125 -19.89 -20.34 -10.82
N LYS A 126 -19.97 -21.48 -11.54
CA LYS A 126 -21.07 -22.45 -11.41
C LYS A 126 -20.81 -23.61 -10.43
N SER A 127 -19.57 -23.84 -9.99
CA SER A 127 -19.25 -24.93 -9.03
C SER A 127 -19.29 -24.50 -7.56
N LEU A 128 -19.71 -23.28 -7.28
CA LEU A 128 -19.75 -22.65 -5.95
C LEU A 128 -21.15 -22.11 -5.60
N LEU A 129 -22.16 -22.43 -6.42
CA LEU A 129 -23.59 -22.19 -6.17
C LEU A 129 -24.27 -23.55 -6.00
#